data_AF-A0A3Q3J4B6-F1
#
_entry.id   AF-A0A3Q3J4B6-F1
#
_cell.length_a   1.000
_cell.length_b   1.000
_cell.length_c   1.000
_cell.angle_alpha   90.00
_cell.angle_beta   90.00
_cell.angle_gamma   90.00
#
_symmetry.space_group_name_H-M   'P 1'
#
loop_
_entity.id
_entity.type
_entity.pdbx_description
1 polymer ?
#
loop_
_entity_poly.entity_id
_entity_poly.type
_entity_poly.pdbx_seq_one_letter_code
_entity_poly.pdbx_strand_id
1 'polypeptide(L)' 'MFLNLPQLSVIFIFVNEALSVLLRSVHTAIQRTPSHLLKEIILVDDHSNSCKKPSEMSYF' A
#
# COMPACT_ATOMS: atom_id res chain seq x y z
N MET A 1 -13.62 25.01 3.42
CA MET A 1 -14.47 24.06 2.67
C MET A 1 -13.99 22.61 2.80
N PHE A 2 -12.68 22.32 2.74
CA PHE A 2 -12.17 20.93 2.84
C PHE A 2 -11.95 20.38 4.27
N LEU A 3 -12.13 21.20 5.32
CA LEU A 3 -11.93 20.79 6.72
C LEU A 3 -13.01 19.84 7.27
N ASN A 4 -14.13 19.64 6.56
CA ASN A 4 -15.25 18.80 6.99
C ASN A 4 -15.43 17.54 6.15
N LEU A 5 -14.38 17.11 5.44
CA LEU A 5 -14.44 15.85 4.71
C LEU A 5 -14.34 14.67 5.68
N PRO A 6 -15.08 13.58 5.43
CA PRO A 6 -14.96 12.39 6.25
C PRO A 6 -13.57 11.78 6.10
N GLN A 7 -13.12 11.10 7.15
CA GLN A 7 -11.92 10.29 7.06
C GLN A 7 -12.16 9.09 6.12
N LEU A 8 -11.10 8.66 5.44
CA LEU A 8 -11.10 7.57 4.49
C LEU A 8 -10.09 6.48 4.91
N SER A 9 -10.43 5.24 4.58
CA SER A 9 -9.54 4.08 4.69
C SER A 9 -9.20 3.61 3.27
N VAL A 10 -7.92 3.37 3.00
CA VAL A 10 -7.46 2.87 1.69
C VAL A 10 -7.17 1.38 1.80
N ILE A 11 -7.76 0.57 0.92
CA ILE A 11 -7.57 -0.89 0.91
C ILE A 11 -6.79 -1.27 -0.35
N PHE A 12 -5.61 -1.85 -0.18
CA PHE A 12 -4.83 -2.45 -1.26
C PHE A 12 -4.98 -3.96 -1.21
N ILE A 13 -5.56 -4.54 -2.25
CA ILE A 13 -5.59 -5.99 -2.46
C ILE A 13 -4.48 -6.32 -3.46
N PHE A 14 -3.61 -7.26 -3.12
CA PHE A 14 -2.48 -7.64 -3.97
C PHE A 14 -2.30 -9.16 -3.99
N VAL A 15 -1.80 -9.67 -5.12
CA VAL A 15 -1.44 -11.09 -5.30
C VAL A 15 -0.11 -11.15 -6.07
N ASN A 16 0.89 -11.79 -5.50
CA ASN A 16 2.25 -11.93 -6.07
C ASN A 16 2.98 -10.62 -6.46
N GLU A 17 2.43 -9.45 -6.13
CA GLU A 17 2.96 -8.13 -6.50
C GLU A 17 4.39 -7.91 -5.97
N ALA A 18 5.23 -7.19 -6.72
CA ALA A 18 6.56 -6.84 -6.25
C ALA A 18 6.48 -5.89 -5.05
N LEU A 19 7.25 -6.16 -3.99
CA LEU A 19 7.22 -5.35 -2.78
C LEU A 19 7.51 -3.87 -3.06
N SER A 20 8.43 -3.59 -3.99
CA SER A 20 8.78 -2.24 -4.42
C SER A 20 7.60 -1.48 -5.07
N VAL A 21 6.74 -2.18 -5.82
CA VAL A 21 5.55 -1.61 -6.47
C VAL A 21 4.45 -1.34 -5.44
N LEU A 22 4.22 -2.29 -4.54
CA LEU A 22 3.27 -2.13 -3.44
C LEU A 22 3.66 -0.94 -2.55
N LEU A 23 4.92 -0.88 -2.12
CA LEU A 23 5.43 0.20 -1.27
C LEU A 23 5.39 1.56 -1.96
N ARG A 24 5.70 1.64 -3.27
CA ARG A 24 5.56 2.90 -4.03
C ARG A 24 4.13 3.40 -4.02
N SER A 25 3.16 2.50 -4.13
CA SER A 25 1.73 2.83 -4.13
C SER A 25 1.27 3.30 -2.74
N VAL A 26 1.65 2.59 -1.68
CA VAL A 26 1.40 2.98 -0.29
C VAL A 26 2.01 4.36 0.01
N HIS A 27 3.27 4.56 -0.36
CA HIS A 27 3.97 5.83 -0.15
C HIS A 27 3.28 6.99 -0.88
N THR A 28 2.83 6.75 -2.12
CA THR A 28 2.05 7.74 -2.88
C THR A 28 0.73 8.06 -2.18
N ALA A 29 0.02 7.06 -1.66
CA ALA A 29 -1.23 7.27 -0.93
C ALA A 29 -1.02 8.13 0.34
N ILE A 30 0.08 7.90 1.07
CA ILE A 30 0.42 8.70 2.25
C ILE A 30 0.79 10.14 1.86
N GLN A 31 1.63 10.33 0.84
CA GLN A 31 2.11 11.66 0.46
C GLN A 31 1.06 12.54 -0.22
N ARG A 32 0.13 11.93 -0.96
CA ARG A 32 -0.88 12.65 -1.75
C ARG A 32 -2.18 12.88 -0.96
N THR A 33 -2.38 12.19 0.17
CA THR A 33 -3.59 12.34 0.99
C THR A 33 -3.31 13.27 2.17
N PRO A 34 -4.10 14.33 2.37
CA PRO A 34 -4.01 15.14 3.57
C PRO A 34 -4.15 14.28 4.84
N SER A 35 -3.26 14.47 5.81
CA SER A 35 -3.16 13.63 7.01
C SER A 35 -4.45 13.57 7.85
N HIS A 36 -5.28 14.61 7.82
CA HIS A 36 -6.56 14.64 8.51
C HIS A 36 -7.64 13.76 7.86
N LEU A 37 -7.45 13.37 6.59
CA LEU A 37 -8.38 12.53 5.85
C LEU A 37 -7.99 11.05 5.88
N LEU A 38 -6.69 10.73 5.90
CA LEU A 38 -6.25 9.34 5.89
C LEU A 38 -6.34 8.72 7.29
N LYS A 39 -7.30 7.81 7.49
CA LYS A 39 -7.45 7.08 8.76
C LYS A 39 -6.49 5.92 8.87
N GLU A 40 -6.46 5.07 7.84
CA GLU A 40 -5.70 3.83 7.83
C GLU A 40 -5.47 3.34 6.38
N ILE A 41 -4.43 2.53 6.22
CA ILE A 41 -4.15 1.78 4.99
C ILE A 41 -4.19 0.30 5.35
N ILE A 42 -5.04 -0.46 4.66
CA ILE A 42 -5.23 -1.89 4.87
C ILE A 42 -4.61 -2.61 3.67
N LEU A 43 -3.67 -3.51 3.95
CA LEU A 43 -3.04 -4.36 2.94
C LEU A 43 -3.67 -5.75 3.05
N VAL A 44 -4.27 -6.23 1.96
CA VAL A 44 -4.93 -7.52 1.86
C VAL A 44 -4.16 -8.38 0.87
N ASP A 45 -3.59 -9.47 1.36
CA ASP A 45 -2.93 -10.48 0.53
C ASP A 45 -3.97 -11.50 0.03
N ASP A 46 -4.21 -11.51 -1.28
CA ASP A 46 -5.13 -12.42 -1.96
C ASP A 46 -4.37 -13.67 -2.45
N HIS A 47 -3.91 -14.49 -1.50
CA HIS A 47 -3.18 -15.74 -1.74
C HIS A 47 -1.87 -15.59 -2.55
N SER A 48 -1.02 -14.63 -2.21
CA SER A 48 0.33 -14.59 -2.78
C SER A 48 1.13 -15.86 -2.44
N ASN A 49 1.78 -16.43 -3.44
CA ASN A 49 2.64 -17.58 -3.26
C ASN A 49 3.94 -17.09 -2.61
N SER A 50 4.14 -17.40 -1.33
CA SER A 50 5.32 -17.00 -0.55
C SER A 50 6.64 -17.63 -1.05
N CYS A 51 6.61 -18.40 -2.15
CA CYS A 51 7.78 -18.95 -2.83
C CYS A 51 8.49 -17.89 -3.69
N LYS A 52 8.74 -16.69 -3.15
CA LYS A 52 9.75 -15.79 -3.71
C LYS A 52 11.11 -16.28 -3.24
N LYS A 53 11.87 -16.88 -4.15
CA LYS A 53 13.20 -17.43 -3.87
C LYS A 53 14.14 -16.31 -3.36
N PRO A 54 15.09 -16.62 -2.45
CA PRO A 54 16.02 -15.63 -1.87
C PRO A 54 16.93 -14.92 -2.89
N SER A 55 16.97 -15.36 -4.16
CA SER A 55 17.91 -14.89 -5.18
C SER A 55 17.56 -13.55 -5.83
N GLU A 56 16.35 -13.01 -5.60
CA GLU A 56 15.92 -11.72 -6.17
C GLU A 56 15.93 -10.57 -5.16
N MET A 57 16.29 -10.85 -3.90
CA MET A 57 16.49 -9.80 -2.88
C MET A 57 17.89 -9.16 -2.94
N SER A 58 18.68 -9.50 -3.96
CA SER A 58 20.06 -9.00 -4.14
C SER A 58 20.15 -7.69 -4.94
N TYR A 59 19.03 -7.15 -5.41
CA TYR A 59 19.01 -5.97 -6.29
C TYR A 59 18.23 -4.76 -5.74
N PHE A 60 17.83 -4.79 -4.46
CA PHE A 60 17.26 -3.63 -3.77
C PHE A 60 17.80 -3.52 -2.34
#